data_AF-A0A1G9GZ27-F1
#
_entry.id   AF-A0A1G9GZ27-F1
#
_cell.length_a   1.000
_cell.length_b   1.000
_cell.length_c   1.000
_cell.angle_alpha   90.00
_cell.angle_beta   90.00
_cell.angle_gamma   90.00
#
_symmetry.space_group_name_H-M   'P 1'
#
loop_
_entity.id
_entity.type
_entity.pdbx_description
1 polymer ?
#
loop_
_entity_poly.entity_id
_entity_poly.type
_entity_poly.pdbx_seq_one_letter_code
_entity_poly.pdbx_strand_id
1 'polypeptide(L)' 'MSDPSTFGRLLVFIGAAVMVMGFLLLILGTGPGFLGRLGRLPGDIRIEGDNYSIYIPITTMVLVSLILSLAMRVISRFF' A
#
# COMPACT_ATOMS: atom_id res chain seq x y z
N MET A 1 -27.04 19.93 -15.04
CA MET A 1 -26.28 19.00 -15.90
C MET A 1 -25.21 18.34 -15.05
N SER A 2 -25.20 17.02 -14.96
CA SER A 2 -24.11 16.28 -14.32
C SER A 2 -22.84 16.48 -15.15
N ASP A 3 -21.94 17.30 -14.63
CA ASP A 3 -20.69 17.65 -15.30
C ASP A 3 -19.87 16.36 -15.53
N PRO A 4 -19.50 16.02 -16.78
CA PRO A 4 -18.72 14.80 -17.07
C PRO A 4 -17.41 14.72 -16.29
N SER A 5 -16.88 15.88 -15.89
CA SER A 5 -15.70 16.03 -15.03
C SER A 5 -15.90 15.44 -13.63
N THR A 6 -17.08 15.60 -13.02
CA THR A 6 -17.41 15.04 -11.71
C THR A 6 -17.47 13.51 -11.77
N PHE A 7 -18.07 12.98 -12.83
CA PHE A 7 -18.14 11.53 -13.04
C PHE A 7 -16.75 10.92 -13.31
N GLY A 8 -15.91 11.62 -14.09
CA GLY A 8 -14.52 11.21 -14.32
C GLY A 8 -13.68 11.19 -13.03
N ARG A 9 -13.82 12.21 -12.17
CA ARG A 9 -13.13 12.24 -10.86
C ARG A 9 -13.56 11.07 -9.97
N LEU A 10 -14.86 10.77 -9.92
CA LEU A 10 -15.39 9.65 -9.14
C LEU A 10 -14.78 8.31 -9.60
N LEU A 11 -14.71 8.07 -10.91
CA LEU A 11 -14.10 6.87 -11.48
C LEU A 11 -12.62 6.72 -11.10
N VAL A 12 -11.84 7.82 -11.14
CA VAL A 12 -10.43 7.82 -10.73
C VAL A 12 -10.29 7.46 -9.25
N PHE A 13 -11.11 8.02 -8.37
CA PHE A 13 -11.08 7.71 -6.94
C PHE A 13 -11.43 6.25 -6.66
N ILE A 14 -12.47 5.72 -7.30
CA ILE A 14 -12.87 4.32 -7.15
C ILE A 14 -11.75 3.39 -7.64
N GLY A 15 -11.15 3.68 -8.80
CA GLY A 15 -10.03 2.89 -9.33
C GLY A 15 -8.81 2.89 -8.40
N ALA A 16 -8.47 4.05 -7.83
CA ALA A 16 -7.39 4.16 -6.85
C ALA A 16 -7.69 3.35 -5.57
N ALA A 17 -8.92 3.44 -5.04
CA ALA A 17 -9.33 2.67 -3.86
C ALA A 17 -9.27 1.16 -4.11
N VAL A 18 -9.73 0.69 -5.27
CA VAL A 18 -9.66 -0.73 -5.67
C VAL A 18 -8.21 -1.18 -5.82
N MET A 19 -7.33 -0.37 -6.41
CA MET A 19 -5.91 -0.68 -6.54
C MET A 19 -5.23 -0.84 -5.17
N VAL A 20 -5.50 0.08 -4.23
CA VAL A 20 -4.97 0.00 -2.86
C VAL A 20 -5.50 -1.25 -2.14
N MET A 21 -6.80 -1.53 -2.26
CA MET A 21 -7.42 -2.73 -1.69
C MET A 21 -6.83 -4.02 -2.27
N GLY A 22 -6.63 -4.08 -3.59
CA GLY A 22 -6.00 -5.22 -4.25
C GLY A 22 -4.56 -5.44 -3.80
N PHE A 23 -3.80 -4.36 -3.61
CA PHE A 23 -2.44 -4.43 -3.09
C PHE A 23 -2.40 -4.90 -1.63
N LEU A 24 -3.31 -4.40 -0.79
CA LEU A 24 -3.48 -4.87 0.59
C LEU A 24 -3.85 -6.35 0.63
N LEU A 25 -4.78 -6.79 -0.20
CA LEU A 25 -5.18 -8.21 -0.29
C LEU A 25 -4.06 -9.10 -0.83
N LEU A 26 -3.21 -8.60 -1.73
CA LEU A 26 -2.00 -9.33 -2.14
C LEU A 26 -1.08 -9.51 -0.94
N ILE A 27 -0.76 -8.44 -0.21
CA ILE A 27 0.13 -8.51 0.96
C ILE A 27 -0.44 -9.42 2.05
N LEU A 28 -1.73 -9.28 2.37
CA LEU A 28 -2.41 -10.05 3.43
C LEU A 28 -2.70 -11.50 3.00
N GLY A 29 -3.07 -11.71 1.75
CA GLY A 29 -3.44 -13.02 1.18
C GLY A 29 -2.25 -13.93 0.91
N THR A 30 -1.01 -13.40 0.93
CA THR A 30 0.18 -14.25 0.73
C THR A 30 0.54 -15.10 1.96
N GLY A 31 -0.13 -14.93 3.10
CA GLY A 31 0.04 -15.74 4.31
C GLY A 31 1.46 -15.74 4.92
N PRO A 32 1.64 -16.31 6.13
CA PRO A 32 2.93 -16.37 6.81
C PRO A 32 3.98 -17.24 6.08
N GLY A 33 3.57 -18.07 5.11
CA GLY A 33 4.46 -18.95 4.35
C GLY A 33 5.27 -18.26 3.26
N PHE A 34 4.76 -17.16 2.69
CA PHE A 34 5.49 -16.41 1.66
C PHE A 34 6.33 -15.28 2.25
N LEU A 35 5.92 -14.63 3.35
CA LEU A 35 6.79 -13.71 4.10
C LEU A 35 8.06 -14.41 4.64
N GLY A 36 7.99 -15.72 4.92
CA GLY A 36 9.17 -16.52 5.29
C GLY A 36 10.16 -16.77 4.15
N ARG A 37 9.73 -16.76 2.88
CA ARG A 37 10.61 -16.93 1.69
C ARG A 37 10.90 -15.63 0.94
N LEU A 38 10.02 -14.65 1.06
CA LEU A 38 10.10 -13.31 0.50
C LEU A 38 10.52 -12.26 1.53
N GLY A 39 10.93 -12.66 2.73
CA GLY A 39 11.55 -11.83 3.78
C GLY A 39 12.91 -11.22 3.38
N ARG A 40 13.13 -11.06 2.08
CA ARG A 40 14.16 -10.23 1.47
C ARG A 40 13.50 -9.21 0.55
N LEU A 41 12.45 -8.53 1.03
CA LEU A 41 12.29 -7.15 0.60
C LEU A 41 13.50 -6.41 1.19
N PRO A 42 14.45 -5.92 0.36
CA PRO A 42 15.66 -5.30 0.87
C PRO A 42 15.27 -4.09 1.72
N GLY A 43 15.41 -4.21 3.04
CA GLY A 43 15.09 -3.15 4.00
C GLY A 43 14.12 -3.53 5.13
N ASP A 44 13.33 -4.61 5.01
CA ASP A 44 12.46 -5.05 6.11
C ASP A 44 13.23 -5.99 7.06
N ILE A 45 13.38 -5.57 8.33
CA ILE A 45 14.24 -6.25 9.31
C ILE A 45 13.34 -7.13 10.19
N ARG A 46 13.62 -8.43 10.20
CA ARG A 46 12.96 -9.38 11.12
C ARG A 46 14.00 -9.95 12.08
N ILE A 47 13.78 -9.76 13.38
CA ILE A 47 14.62 -10.29 14.45
C ILE A 47 13.79 -11.35 15.15
N GLU A 48 14.19 -12.62 15.01
CA GLU A 48 13.57 -13.76 15.70
C GLU A 48 14.52 -14.24 16.81
N GLY A 49 14.00 -14.37 18.03
CA GLY A 49 14.64 -15.02 19.16
C GLY A 49 13.75 -16.13 19.71
N ASP A 50 14.28 -16.92 20.65
CA ASP A 50 13.62 -18.16 21.12
C ASP A 50 12.20 -17.98 21.69
N ASN A 51 11.83 -16.76 22.13
CA ASN A 51 10.50 -16.42 22.65
C ASN A 51 9.94 -15.07 22.12
N TYR A 52 10.58 -14.44 21.13
CA TYR A 52 10.13 -13.15 20.61
C TYR A 52 10.37 -13.01 19.11
N SER A 53 9.49 -12.28 18.42
CA SER A 53 9.66 -11.92 17.01
C SER A 53 9.38 -10.42 16.87
N ILE A 54 10.38 -9.67 16.41
CA ILE A 54 10.29 -8.24 16.13
C ILE A 54 10.37 -8.07 14.62
N TYR A 55 9.38 -7.37 14.06
CA TYR A 55 9.32 -7.05 12.64
C TYR A 55 9.35 -5.53 12.46
N ILE A 56 10.31 -5.04 11.67
CA ILE A 56 10.52 -3.63 11.38
C ILE A 56 10.31 -3.41 9.86
N PRO A 57 9.09 -3.00 9.46
CA PRO A 57 8.71 -2.88 8.06
C PRO A 57 9.13 -1.54 7.43
N ILE A 58 10.43 -1.25 7.35
CA ILE A 58 10.95 0.05 6.87
C ILE A 58 10.53 0.32 5.42
N THR A 59 10.74 -0.66 4.54
CA THR A 59 10.44 -0.57 3.11
C THR A 59 8.95 -0.36 2.89
N THR A 60 8.14 -1.12 3.62
CA THR A 60 6.68 -0.99 3.58
C THR A 60 6.23 0.41 4.00
N MET A 61 6.79 0.96 5.09
CA MET A 61 6.42 2.31 5.56
C MET A 61 6.83 3.40 4.57
N VAL A 62 8.00 3.27 3.93
CA VAL A 62 8.43 4.18 2.87
C VAL A 62 7.49 4.10 1.66
N LEU A 63 7.11 2.90 1.25
CA LEU A 63 6.21 2.69 0.11
C LEU A 63 4.82 3.30 0.38
N VAL A 64 4.27 3.04 1.57
CA VAL A 64 2.99 3.61 2.01
C VAL A 64 3.07 5.13 2.01
N SER A 65 4.12 5.71 2.59
CA SER A 65 4.33 7.17 2.62
C SER A 65 4.42 7.77 1.22
N LEU A 66 5.13 7.12 0.29
CA LEU A 66 5.26 7.57 -1.08
C LEU A 66 3.91 7.55 -1.80
N ILE A 67 3.14 6.47 -1.66
CA ILE A 67 1.80 6.34 -2.25
C ILE A 67 0.87 7.42 -1.69
N LEU A 68 0.86 7.61 -0.37
CA LEU A 68 0.02 8.62 0.29
C LEU A 68 0.39 10.02 -0.18
N SER A 69 1.69 10.31 -0.28
CA SER A 69 2.19 11.61 -0.75
C SER A 69 1.79 11.87 -2.20
N LEU A 70 1.90 10.85 -3.07
CA LEU A 70 1.51 10.96 -4.47
C LEU A 70 0.00 11.15 -4.61
N ALA A 71 -0.79 10.40 -3.84
CA ALA A 71 -2.24 10.53 -3.78
C ALA A 71 -2.64 11.95 -3.33
N MET A 72 -2.08 12.46 -2.23
CA MET A 72 -2.34 13.82 -1.75
C MET A 72 -1.99 14.88 -2.81
N ARG A 73 -0.87 14.70 -3.52
CA ARG A 73 -0.42 15.61 -4.57
C ARG A 73 -1.35 15.60 -5.79
N VAL A 74 -1.87 14.43 -6.16
CA VAL A 74 -2.87 14.29 -7.22
C VAL A 74 -4.18 14.95 -6.79
N ILE A 75 -4.67 14.66 -5.58
CA ILE A 75 -5.91 15.25 -5.05
C ILE A 75 -5.79 16.78 -5.03
N SER A 76 -4.72 17.34 -4.45
CA SER A 76 -4.48 18.79 -4.38
C SER A 76 -4.30 19.46 -5.75
N ARG A 77 -4.02 18.70 -6.82
CA ARG A 77 -3.87 19.26 -8.16
C ARG A 77 -5.18 19.25 -8.96
N PHE A 78 -6.10 18.34 -8.62
CA PHE A 78 -7.37 18.16 -9.34
C PHE A 78 -8.59 18.72 -8.58
N PHE A 79 -8.46 18.96 -7.27
CA PHE A 79 -9.38 19.72 -6.42
C PHE A 79 -8.80 21.09 -6.11
#